data_AF-A0A9W6GSB5-F1
#
_entry.id   AF-A0A9W6GSB5-F1
#
_cell.length_a   1.000
_cell.length_b   1.000
_cell.length_c   1.000
_cell.angle_alpha   90.00
_cell.angle_beta   90.00
_cell.angle_gamma   90.00
#
_symmetry.space_group_name_H-M   'P 1'
#
loop_
_entity.id
_entity.type
_entity.pdbx_description
1 polymer ?
#
loop_
_entity_poly.entity_id
_entity_poly.type
_entity_poly.pdbx_seq_one_letter_code
_entity_poly.pdbx_strand_id
1 'polypeptide(L)'
;MLPLASIAATAVAPLADTLVAQAPRLVAGAEAAAVSFGDVLQQFAASTVDSLKAGEASAIAGVDGKASVQNVVSTVMQAERDLHTAIALRDKAVAAYQEISRMAI
;
A
#
# COMPACT_ATOMS: atom_id res chain seq x y z
N MET A 1 2.72 -49.73 42.57
CA MET A 1 2.39 -48.72 43.59
C MET A 1 2.62 -47.34 42.99
N LEU A 2 1.56 -46.64 42.56
CA LEU A 2 1.57 -45.21 42.21
C LEU A 2 1.83 -44.37 43.47
N PRO A 3 2.47 -43.18 43.37
CA PRO A 3 1.73 -41.90 43.22
C PRO A 3 2.42 -40.91 42.24
N LEU A 4 1.68 -40.25 41.33
CA LEU A 4 1.00 -38.93 41.41
C LEU A 4 1.84 -37.75 40.88
N ALA A 5 1.38 -37.26 39.72
CA ALA A 5 1.19 -35.85 39.36
C ALA A 5 2.25 -34.81 39.78
N SER A 6 2.98 -34.31 38.78
CA SER A 6 3.20 -32.87 38.69
C SER A 6 3.01 -32.44 37.23
N ILE A 7 1.79 -32.03 36.94
CA ILE A 7 1.40 -31.39 35.70
C ILE A 7 1.87 -29.94 35.88
N ALA A 8 3.02 -29.61 35.30
CA ALA A 8 3.47 -28.23 35.24
C ALA A 8 2.44 -27.43 34.42
N ALA A 9 1.85 -26.48 35.13
CA ALA A 9 0.73 -25.66 34.73
C ALA A 9 0.94 -25.01 33.36
N THR A 10 -0.03 -25.23 32.50
CA THR A 10 -0.40 -24.35 31.40
C THR A 10 -0.66 -22.95 31.97
N ALA A 11 0.32 -22.06 31.88
CA ALA A 11 0.12 -20.63 32.05
C ALA A 11 -0.20 -20.03 30.68
N VAL A 12 -1.49 -20.02 30.32
CA VAL A 12 -2.02 -19.09 29.30
C VAL A 12 -1.92 -17.70 29.90
N ALA A 13 -0.81 -17.00 29.62
CA ALA A 13 -0.74 -15.57 29.81
C ALA A 13 -1.73 -14.90 28.83
N PRO A 14 -2.45 -13.84 29.24
CA PRO A 14 -3.44 -13.21 28.39
C PRO A 14 -2.72 -12.50 27.25
N LEU A 15 -2.88 -13.03 26.03
CA LEU A 15 -2.58 -12.37 24.74
C LEU A 15 -3.40 -11.08 24.50
N ALA A 16 -3.97 -10.47 25.55
CA ALA A 16 -4.76 -9.26 25.50
C ALA A 16 -3.93 -7.98 25.72
N ASP A 17 -2.78 -8.06 26.40
CA ASP A 17 -1.98 -6.88 26.72
C ASP A 17 -1.05 -6.44 25.56
N THR A 18 -0.67 -7.37 24.69
CA THR A 18 0.18 -7.09 23.52
C THR A 18 -0.60 -6.54 22.30
N LEU A 19 -1.93 -6.55 22.32
CA LEU A 19 -2.76 -6.02 21.24
C LEU A 19 -3.16 -4.55 21.44
N VAL A 20 -3.11 -4.02 22.68
CA VAL A 20 -3.34 -2.60 22.99
C VAL A 20 -2.10 -1.74 22.74
N ALA A 21 -0.91 -2.34 22.68
CA ALA A 21 0.34 -1.63 22.42
C ALA A 21 0.64 -1.35 20.93
N GLN A 22 -0.20 -1.83 20.01
CA GLN A 22 -0.03 -1.63 18.56
C GLN A 22 -1.14 -0.78 17.91
N ALA A 23 -1.89 -0.02 18.71
CA ALA A 23 -2.62 1.13 18.19
C ALA A 23 -1.63 2.28 17.96
N PRO A 24 -1.61 2.95 16.79
CA PRO A 24 -0.80 4.13 16.60
C PRO A 24 -1.31 5.20 17.56
N ARG A 25 -0.59 5.40 18.66
CA ARG A 25 -0.78 6.54 19.54
C ARG A 25 -0.35 7.76 18.73
N LEU A 26 -1.33 8.54 18.27
CA LEU A 26 -1.11 9.88 17.75
C LEU A 26 -0.60 10.74 18.90
N VAL A 27 0.72 10.69 19.12
CA VAL A 27 1.44 11.66 19.93
C VAL A 27 1.47 12.94 19.11
N ALA A 28 0.63 13.89 19.49
CA ALA A 28 0.75 15.27 19.07
C ALA A 28 2.08 15.82 19.61
N GLY A 29 2.96 16.28 18.73
CA GLY A 29 4.18 16.99 19.10
C GLY A 29 5.44 16.14 19.07
N ALA A 30 5.80 15.63 17.90
CA ALA A 30 7.19 15.45 17.53
C ALA A 30 7.27 15.75 16.03
N GLU A 31 8.19 16.63 15.62
CA GLU A 31 8.67 16.71 14.23
C GLU A 31 9.33 15.37 13.85
N ALA A 32 8.51 14.33 13.66
CA ALA A 32 8.78 13.39 12.60
C ALA A 32 8.76 14.24 11.34
N ALA A 33 9.84 14.24 10.55
CA ALA A 33 9.86 14.83 9.22
C ALA A 33 8.54 14.46 8.54
N ALA A 34 7.63 15.42 8.50
CA ALA A 34 6.24 15.14 8.22
C ALA A 34 6.22 14.82 6.74
N VAL A 35 6.17 13.52 6.42
CA VAL A 35 6.02 13.07 5.04
C VAL A 35 4.81 13.80 4.51
N SER A 36 5.06 14.78 3.63
CA SER A 36 4.00 15.63 3.15
C SER A 36 3.13 14.78 2.22
N PHE A 37 1.86 15.15 2.07
CA PHE A 37 1.00 14.51 1.07
C PHE A 37 1.63 14.57 -0.34
N GLY A 38 2.39 15.63 -0.63
CA GLY A 38 3.18 15.76 -1.85
C GLY A 38 4.25 14.68 -1.99
N ASP A 39 4.97 14.35 -0.91
CA ASP A 39 5.98 13.28 -0.91
C ASP A 39 5.35 11.90 -1.15
N VAL A 40 4.19 11.63 -0.52
CA VAL A 40 3.43 10.39 -0.76
C VAL A 40 2.97 10.30 -2.21
N LEU A 41 2.48 11.41 -2.76
CA LEU A 41 2.02 11.47 -4.14
C LEU A 41 3.18 11.30 -5.14
N GLN A 42 4.33 11.92 -4.86
CA GLN A 42 5.53 11.76 -5.68
C GLN A 42 6.02 10.31 -5.66
N GLN A 43 6.03 9.67 -4.48
CA GLN A 43 6.40 8.26 -4.33
C GLN A 43 5.42 7.35 -5.08
N PHE A 44 4.11 7.63 -4.99
CA PHE A 44 3.08 6.89 -5.70
C PHE A 44 3.25 7.02 -7.22
N ALA A 45 3.43 8.24 -7.73
CA ALA A 45 3.66 8.49 -9.15
C ALA A 45 4.91 7.77 -9.68
N ALA A 46 6.02 7.80 -8.92
CA ALA A 46 7.23 7.06 -9.26
C ALA A 46 6.96 5.54 -9.34
N SER A 47 6.22 5.01 -8.36
CA SER A 47 5.87 3.59 -8.30
C SER A 47 4.96 3.17 -9.46
N THR A 48 4.02 4.03 -9.88
CA THR A 48 3.17 3.78 -11.05
C THR A 48 3.99 3.67 -12.34
N VAL A 49 4.99 4.54 -12.53
CA VAL A 49 5.88 4.47 -13.71
C VAL A 49 6.67 3.17 -13.73
N ASP A 50 7.19 2.74 -12.57
CA ASP A 50 7.92 1.49 -12.46
C ASP A 50 7.02 0.27 -12.71
N SER A 51 5.79 0.25 -12.17
CA SER A 51 4.78 -0.77 -12.47
C SER A 51 4.49 -0.87 -13.97
N LEU A 52 4.39 0.28 -14.65
CA LEU A 52 4.11 0.32 -16.09
C LEU A 52 5.26 -0.27 -16.90
N LYS A 53 6.50 0.12 -16.60
CA LYS A 53 7.72 -0.42 -17.23
C LYS A 53 7.87 -1.92 -16.97
N ALA A 54 7.54 -2.38 -15.76
CA ALA A 54 7.52 -3.81 -15.44
C ALA A 54 6.45 -4.56 -16.25
N GLY A 55 5.29 -3.97 -16.46
CA GLY A 55 4.24 -4.48 -17.34
C GLY A 55 4.70 -4.60 -18.79
N GLU A 56 5.34 -3.58 -19.34
CA GLU A 56 5.92 -3.61 -20.69
C GLU A 56 6.99 -4.69 -20.81
N ALA A 57 7.90 -4.80 -19.84
CA ALA A 57 8.93 -5.83 -19.83
C ALA A 57 8.34 -7.24 -19.75
N SER A 58 7.29 -7.44 -18.95
CA SER A 58 6.55 -8.70 -18.85
C SER A 58 5.84 -9.06 -20.15
N ALA A 59 5.21 -8.08 -20.81
CA ALA A 59 4.56 -8.27 -22.11
C ALA A 59 5.57 -8.68 -23.20
N ILE A 60 6.74 -8.01 -23.25
CA ILE A 60 7.84 -8.37 -24.16
C ILE A 60 8.33 -9.79 -23.85
N ALA A 61 8.54 -10.12 -22.58
CA ALA A 61 8.94 -11.47 -22.18
C ALA A 61 7.89 -12.53 -22.52
N GLY A 62 6.60 -12.17 -22.50
CA GLY A 62 5.50 -13.04 -22.91
C GLY A 62 5.49 -13.33 -24.40
N VAL A 63 5.74 -12.32 -25.25
CA VAL A 63 5.90 -12.49 -26.70
C VAL A 63 7.12 -13.35 -27.01
N ASP A 64 8.21 -13.20 -26.26
CA ASP A 64 9.42 -14.03 -26.33
C ASP A 64 9.23 -15.47 -25.78
N GLY A 65 8.07 -15.79 -25.20
CA GLY A 65 7.79 -17.08 -24.56
C GLY A 65 8.50 -17.30 -23.21
N LYS A 66 9.14 -16.26 -22.66
CA LYS A 66 9.88 -16.26 -21.38
C LYS A 66 8.99 -15.94 -20.17
N ALA A 67 7.77 -15.43 -20.38
CA ALA A 67 6.77 -15.20 -19.33
C ALA A 67 5.45 -15.90 -19.69
N SER A 68 4.77 -16.49 -18.69
CA SER A 68 3.48 -17.15 -18.92
C SER A 68 2.39 -16.12 -19.23
N VAL A 69 1.46 -16.48 -20.11
CA VAL A 69 0.30 -15.64 -20.46
C VAL A 69 -0.48 -15.21 -19.22
N GLN A 70 -0.56 -16.07 -18.21
CA GLN A 70 -1.19 -15.78 -16.92
C GLN A 70 -0.48 -14.63 -16.18
N ASN A 71 0.86 -14.61 -16.17
CA ASN A 71 1.65 -13.54 -15.54
C ASN A 71 1.49 -12.22 -16.28
N VAL A 72 1.54 -12.24 -17.62
CA VAL A 72 1.34 -11.04 -18.44
C VAL A 72 -0.01 -10.40 -18.14
N VAL A 73 -1.09 -11.18 -18.15
CA VAL A 73 -2.44 -10.69 -17.84
C VAL A 73 -2.52 -10.14 -16.41
N SER A 74 -1.95 -10.84 -15.43
CA SER A 74 -1.93 -10.37 -14.04
C SER A 74 -1.23 -9.02 -13.91
N THR A 75 -0.05 -8.86 -14.52
CA THR A 75 0.73 -7.62 -14.47
C THR A 75 0.00 -6.47 -15.18
N VAL A 76 -0.62 -6.73 -16.34
CA VAL A 76 -1.39 -5.72 -17.08
C VAL A 76 -2.61 -5.27 -16.26
N MET A 77 -3.39 -6.21 -15.72
CA MET A 77 -4.54 -5.88 -14.86
C MET A 77 -4.15 -5.09 -13.61
N GLN A 78 -2.94 -5.30 -13.09
CA GLN A 78 -2.41 -4.56 -11.95
C GLN A 78 -2.04 -3.13 -12.35
N ALA A 79 -1.38 -2.95 -13.50
CA ALA A 79 -1.09 -1.64 -14.07
C ALA A 79 -2.37 -0.84 -14.42
N GLU A 80 -3.42 -1.49 -14.93
CA GLU A 80 -4.70 -0.83 -15.21
C GLU A 80 -5.38 -0.27 -13.95
N ARG A 81 -5.32 -1.02 -12.84
CA ARG A 81 -5.85 -0.54 -11.56
C ARG A 81 -5.09 0.69 -11.05
N ASP A 82 -3.76 0.66 -11.13
CA ASP A 82 -2.91 1.79 -10.74
C ASP A 82 -3.20 3.03 -11.61
N LEU A 83 -3.35 2.84 -12.93
CA LEU A 83 -3.71 3.89 -13.86
C LEU A 83 -5.08 4.50 -13.53
N HIS A 84 -6.09 3.68 -13.21
CA HIS A 84 -7.41 4.17 -12.80
C HIS A 84 -7.34 5.06 -11.55
N THR A 85 -6.51 4.68 -10.57
CA THR A 85 -6.30 5.51 -9.38
C THR A 85 -5.59 6.82 -9.73
N ALA A 86 -4.58 6.79 -10.59
CA ALA A 86 -3.89 7.99 -11.06
C ALA A 86 -4.83 8.96 -11.80
N ILE A 87 -5.74 8.44 -12.64
CA ILE A 87 -6.76 9.23 -13.34
C ILE A 87 -7.73 9.87 -12.34
N ALA A 88 -8.22 9.13 -11.35
CA ALA A 88 -9.12 9.68 -10.33
C ALA A 88 -8.46 10.84 -9.56
N LEU A 89 -7.16 10.73 -9.28
CA LEU A 89 -6.41 11.77 -8.61
C LEU A 89 -6.17 12.99 -9.50
N ARG A 90 -5.88 12.78 -10.80
CA ARG A 90 -5.80 13.84 -11.81
C ARG A 90 -7.11 14.63 -11.87
N ASP A 91 -8.24 13.93 -11.94
CA ASP A 91 -9.55 14.58 -12.03
C ASP A 91 -9.86 15.41 -10.77
N LYS A 92 -9.48 14.93 -9.58
CA LYS A 92 -9.61 15.69 -8.33
C LYS A 92 -8.69 16.91 -8.26
N ALA A 93 -7.45 16.81 -8.73
CA ALA A 93 -6.54 17.95 -8.79
C ALA A 93 -7.06 19.04 -9.74
N VAL A 94 -7.60 18.64 -10.89
CA VAL A 94 -8.22 19.57 -11.86
C VAL A 94 -9.47 20.22 -11.26
N ALA A 95 -10.33 19.46 -10.59
CA ALA A 95 -11.52 19.99 -9.93
C ALA A 95 -11.15 21.03 -8.86
N ALA A 96 -10.15 20.73 -8.02
CA ALA A 96 -9.65 21.66 -7.01
C ALA A 96 -9.10 22.96 -7.64
N TYR A 97 -8.39 22.87 -8.76
CA TYR A 97 -7.91 24.05 -9.48
C TYR A 97 -9.07 24.91 -10.03
N GLN A 98 -10.09 24.28 -10.61
CA GLN A 98 -11.26 25.00 -11.14
C GLN A 98 -12.08 25.66 -10.03
N GLU A 99 -12.19 25.05 -8.85
CA GLU A 99 -12.85 25.62 -7.68
C GLU A 99 -12.11 26.87 -7.17
N ILE A 100 -10.78 26.77 -6.98
CA ILE A 100 -9.94 27.90 -6.59
C ILE A 100 -10.06 29.03 -7.62
N SER A 101 -10.05 28.69 -8.91
CA SER A 101 -10.19 29.68 -9.99
C SER A 101 -11.54 30.38 -10.01
N ARG A 102 -12.63 29.71 -9.60
CA ARG A 102 -13.96 30.32 -9.46
C ARG A 102 -14.09 31.20 -8.21
N MET A 103 -13.30 30.92 -7.18
CA MET A 103 -13.22 31.74 -5.96
C MET A 103 -12.28 32.95 -6.13
N ALA A 104 -11.33 32.87 -7.08
CA ALA A 104 -10.43 33.96 -7.44
C ALA A 104 -11.12 35.00 -8.34
N ILE A 105 -12.11 35.69 -7.75
CA ILE A 105 -12.60 37.02 -8.14
C ILE A 105 -13.27 37.66 -6.93
#